data_AF-C1F6Y5-F1
#
_entry.id   AF-C1F6Y5-F1
#
_cell.length_a   1.000
_cell.length_b   1.000
_cell.length_c   1.000
_cell.angle_alpha   90.00
_cell.angle_beta   90.00
_cell.angle_gamma   90.00
#
_symmetry.space_group_name_H-M   'P 1'
#
loop_
_entity.id
_entity.type
_entity.pdbx_description
1 polymer ?
#
loop_
_entity_poly.entity_id
_entity_poly.type
_entity_poly.pdbx_seq_one_letter_code
_entity_poly.pdbx_strand_id
1 'polypeptide(L)'
;MPIWHWSTPAAELSCSPAPASVLPSLREGKPRLMAFSESYHCDVCGKDKSDTSSDWWLMWTEDFDPPGPSDIQPSMRLTRWNTLQAHAPETRHLCGATCVQTLLNRWMSGTKTATR
;
A
#
# COMPACT_ATOMS: atom_id res chain seq x y z
N MET A 1 -41.23 -24.45 4.40
CA MET A 1 -39.79 -24.64 4.11
C MET A 1 -39.13 -25.12 5.39
N PRO A 2 -38.77 -26.42 5.52
CA PRO A 2 -38.27 -26.95 6.77
C PRO A 2 -36.78 -26.63 6.96
N ILE A 3 -36.48 -26.04 8.12
CA ILE A 3 -35.14 -25.72 8.61
C ILE A 3 -34.58 -27.01 9.20
N TRP A 4 -33.53 -27.57 8.59
CA TRP A 4 -32.82 -28.73 9.09
C TRP A 4 -31.77 -28.26 10.11
N HIS A 5 -32.14 -28.28 11.39
CA HIS A 5 -31.16 -28.28 12.48
C HIS A 5 -30.62 -29.70 12.64
N TRP A 6 -29.31 -29.85 12.45
CA TRP A 6 -28.59 -31.07 12.81
C TRP A 6 -27.71 -30.75 14.03
N SER A 7 -28.00 -31.43 15.13
CA SER A 7 -27.17 -31.50 16.32
C SER A 7 -26.31 -32.75 16.26
N THR A 8 -25.03 -32.64 16.58
CA THR A 8 -24.18 -33.80 16.88
C THR A 8 -23.34 -33.51 18.13
N PRO A 9 -23.24 -34.45 19.08
CA PRO A 9 -22.70 -34.23 20.42
C PRO A 9 -21.18 -34.42 20.57
N ALA A 10 -20.70 -33.97 21.74
CA ALA A 10 -19.34 -34.01 22.27
C ALA A 10 -18.72 -35.41 22.39
N ALA A 11 -17.39 -35.49 22.30
CA ALA A 11 -16.57 -36.38 23.12
C ALA A 11 -15.08 -35.98 23.04
N GLU A 12 -14.54 -35.61 24.20
CA GLU A 12 -13.12 -35.51 24.52
C GLU A 12 -12.39 -36.84 24.29
N LEU A 13 -11.16 -36.81 23.80
CA LEU A 13 -10.15 -37.82 24.14
C LEU A 13 -8.76 -37.17 24.23
N SER A 14 -8.40 -36.90 25.48
CA SER A 14 -7.05 -36.79 26.02
C SER A 14 -6.08 -37.83 25.44
N CYS A 15 -4.89 -37.38 25.02
CA CYS A 15 -3.70 -38.23 25.03
C CYS A 15 -2.42 -37.37 25.17
N SER A 16 -1.81 -37.48 26.33
CA SER A 16 -0.43 -37.11 26.66
C SER A 16 0.02 -38.16 27.70
N PRO A 17 1.31 -38.54 27.87
CA PRO A 17 2.59 -37.89 27.48
C PRO A 17 3.60 -38.87 26.81
N ALA A 18 4.81 -38.47 26.37
CA ALA A 18 6.07 -38.49 27.13
C ALA A 18 7.27 -38.11 26.20
N PRO A 19 8.47 -37.80 26.75
CA PRO A 19 9.45 -36.90 26.13
C PRO A 19 10.46 -37.62 25.24
N ALA A 20 10.74 -37.05 24.06
CA ALA A 20 11.94 -37.35 23.31
C ALA A 20 12.91 -36.18 23.47
N SER A 21 13.98 -36.44 24.21
CA SER A 21 15.19 -35.62 24.23
C SER A 21 15.64 -35.36 22.80
N VAL A 22 15.46 -34.13 22.32
CA VAL A 22 16.09 -33.65 21.10
C VAL A 22 17.21 -32.71 21.51
N LEU A 23 18.41 -33.14 21.15
CA LEU A 23 19.69 -32.46 21.25
C LEU A 23 19.58 -30.95 20.96
N PRO A 24 20.39 -30.09 21.62
CA PRO A 24 20.56 -28.71 21.17
C PRO A 24 21.26 -28.73 19.82
N SER A 25 20.47 -28.76 18.75
CA SER A 25 20.94 -28.39 17.42
C SER A 25 21.26 -26.90 17.50
N LEU A 26 22.56 -26.62 17.64
CA LEU A 26 23.16 -25.33 17.39
C LEU A 26 22.70 -24.93 15.98
N ARG A 27 21.58 -24.21 15.89
CA ARG A 27 21.14 -23.67 14.61
C ARG A 27 22.10 -22.54 14.31
N GLU A 28 23.05 -22.82 13.43
CA GLU A 28 23.79 -21.84 12.65
C GLU A 28 22.93 -20.57 12.52
N GLY A 29 23.47 -19.46 13.04
CA GLY A 29 22.92 -18.13 12.86
C GLY A 29 22.89 -17.82 11.37
N LYS A 30 21.84 -18.27 10.69
CA LYS A 30 21.54 -17.86 9.33
C LYS A 30 21.39 -16.34 9.42
N PRO A 31 22.25 -15.55 8.75
CA PRO A 31 22.08 -14.12 8.75
C PRO A 31 20.66 -13.86 8.30
N ARG A 32 19.86 -13.22 9.17
CA ARG A 32 18.53 -12.77 8.78
C ARG A 32 18.79 -11.82 7.64
N LEU A 33 18.55 -12.28 6.42
CA LEU A 33 18.39 -11.40 5.27
C LEU A 33 17.44 -10.33 5.76
N MET A 34 17.95 -9.11 5.92
CA MET A 34 17.13 -7.94 6.20
C MET A 34 16.20 -7.86 5.00
N ALA A 35 14.99 -8.39 5.15
CA ALA A 35 13.95 -8.18 4.18
C ALA A 35 13.75 -6.67 4.17
N PHE A 36 14.22 -6.01 3.12
CA PHE A 36 14.06 -4.57 2.96
C PHE A 36 12.56 -4.31 2.83
N SER A 37 11.92 -3.96 3.94
CA SER A 37 10.51 -3.59 3.99
C SER A 37 10.43 -2.10 3.71
N GLU A 38 10.14 -1.75 2.46
CA GLU A 38 9.85 -0.37 2.10
C GLU A 38 8.45 -0.01 2.59
N SER A 39 8.36 1.02 3.42
CA SER A 39 7.10 1.53 3.95
C SER A 39 6.67 2.77 3.18
N TYR A 40 5.43 2.78 2.71
CA TYR A 40 4.81 3.91 2.03
C TYR A 40 3.71 4.52 2.89
N HIS A 41 3.56 5.84 2.82
CA HIS A 41 2.62 6.60 3.64
C HIS A 41 1.75 7.47 2.75
N CYS A 42 0.47 7.61 3.08
CA CYS A 42 -0.42 8.50 2.33
C CYS A 42 -0.06 9.97 2.59
N ASP A 43 0.21 10.76 1.55
CA ASP A 43 0.55 12.19 1.68
C ASP A 43 -0.58 13.06 2.26
N VAL A 44 -1.83 12.58 2.20
CA VAL A 44 -2.99 13.36 2.65
C VAL A 44 -3.37 13.07 4.10
N CYS A 45 -3.33 11.81 4.51
CA CYS A 45 -3.80 11.38 5.84
C CYS A 45 -2.72 10.70 6.70
N GLY A 46 -1.52 10.46 6.17
CA GLY A 46 -0.41 9.83 6.88
C GLY A 46 -0.54 8.33 7.12
N LYS A 47 -1.59 7.68 6.60
CA LYS A 47 -1.81 6.24 6.80
C LYS A 47 -0.74 5.42 6.09
N ASP A 48 -0.22 4.39 6.78
CA ASP A 48 0.71 3.41 6.21
C ASP A 48 0.04 2.50 5.18
N LYS A 49 0.80 2.13 4.15
CA LYS A 49 0.41 1.10 3.20
C LYS A 49 0.47 -0.27 3.86
N SER A 50 -0.69 -0.90 4.00
CA SER A 50 -0.78 -2.32 4.31
C SER A 50 -0.95 -3.13 3.03
N ASP A 51 -0.38 -4.33 3.02
CA ASP A 51 -0.47 -5.27 1.89
C ASP A 51 -1.93 -5.68 1.57
N THR A 52 -2.81 -5.62 2.57
CA THR A 52 -4.23 -5.95 2.44
C THR A 52 -5.06 -4.86 1.74
N SER A 53 -4.54 -3.64 1.61
CA SER A 53 -5.28 -2.52 1.01
C SER A 53 -4.98 -2.39 -0.48
N SER A 54 -5.97 -2.66 -1.33
CA SER A 54 -5.86 -2.60 -2.79
C SER A 54 -6.09 -1.21 -3.38
N ASP A 55 -6.58 -0.25 -2.59
CA ASP A 55 -6.99 1.06 -3.08
C ASP A 55 -5.88 2.12 -2.95
N TRP A 56 -4.71 1.81 -3.50
CA TRP A 56 -3.60 2.75 -3.54
C TRP A 56 -3.41 3.37 -4.93
N TRP A 57 -3.03 4.64 -4.91
CA TRP A 57 -2.83 5.46 -6.08
C TRP A 57 -1.50 6.18 -6.00
N LEU A 58 -0.94 6.45 -7.17
CA LEU A 58 0.29 7.20 -7.37
C LEU A 58 -0.02 8.45 -8.17
N MET A 59 0.56 9.57 -7.76
CA MET A 59 0.34 10.85 -8.40
C MET A 59 1.65 11.63 -8.50
N TRP A 60 1.93 12.22 -9.65
CA TRP A 60 3.08 13.08 -9.86
C TRP A 60 2.72 14.21 -10.84
N THR A 61 3.58 15.21 -10.93
CA THR A 61 3.41 16.35 -11.84
C THR A 61 4.52 16.34 -12.87
N GLU A 62 4.16 16.54 -14.13
CA GLU A 62 5.09 16.63 -15.26
C GLU A 62 4.77 17.88 -16.07
N ASP A 63 5.80 18.49 -16.63
CA ASP A 63 5.67 19.56 -17.60
C ASP A 63 5.17 18.96 -18.94
N PHE A 64 4.01 19.43 -19.40
CA PHE A 64 3.43 19.05 -20.67
C PHE A 64 3.62 20.17 -21.68
N ASP A 65 4.34 19.87 -22.77
CA ASP A 65 4.56 20.78 -23.89
C ASP A 65 3.58 20.44 -25.04
N PRO A 66 2.49 21.20 -25.22
CA PRO A 66 1.53 20.94 -26.28
C PRO A 66 2.11 21.38 -27.63
N PRO A 67 1.86 20.65 -28.73
CA PRO A 67 2.27 21.10 -30.06
C PRO A 67 1.54 22.41 -30.44
N GLY A 68 2.24 23.53 -30.44
CA GLY A 68 1.69 24.85 -30.78
C GLY A 68 2.48 26.01 -30.17
N PRO A 69 2.01 27.27 -30.28
CA PRO A 69 2.64 28.44 -29.66
C PRO A 69 2.32 28.57 -28.16
N SER A 70 1.86 27.49 -27.51
CA SER A 70 1.46 27.50 -26.10
C SER A 70 2.65 27.33 -25.18
N ASP A 71 2.61 27.99 -24.03
CA ASP A 71 3.60 27.78 -22.96
C ASP A 71 3.47 26.37 -22.36
N ILE A 72 4.58 25.86 -21.82
CA ILE A 72 4.63 24.63 -21.03
C ILE A 72 3.60 24.70 -19.90
N GLN A 73 2.73 23.70 -19.83
CA GLN A 73 1.68 23.61 -18.80
C GLN A 73 2.02 22.51 -17.80
N PRO A 74 1.90 22.75 -16.49
CA PRO A 74 2.02 21.68 -15.51
C PRO A 74 0.84 20.71 -15.69
N SER A 75 1.15 19.43 -15.85
CA SER A 75 0.18 18.35 -15.94
C SER A 75 0.28 17.45 -14.72
N MET A 76 -0.86 17.10 -14.13
CA MET A 76 -0.93 16.11 -13.07
C MET A 76 -1.28 14.75 -13.65
N ARG A 77 -0.47 13.74 -13.33
CA ARG A 77 -0.71 12.35 -13.67
C ARG A 77 -1.20 11.59 -12.45
N LEU A 78 -2.14 10.68 -12.67
CA LEU A 78 -2.70 9.81 -11.64
C LEU A 78 -2.83 8.40 -12.22
N THR A 79 -2.37 7.41 -11.46
CA THR A 79 -2.51 5.99 -11.82
C THR A 79 -2.74 5.13 -10.58
N ARG A 80 -3.22 3.91 -10.80
CA ARG A 80 -3.28 2.88 -9.75
C ARG A 80 -1.88 2.51 -9.29
N TRP A 81 -1.78 1.92 -8.11
CA TRP A 81 -0.51 1.44 -7.56
C TRP A 81 0.31 0.65 -8.58
N ASN A 82 1.55 1.09 -8.79
CA ASN A 82 2.56 0.40 -9.59
C ASN A 82 3.89 0.46 -8.83
N THR A 83 4.46 -0.70 -8.49
CA THR A 83 5.69 -0.77 -7.71
C THR A 83 6.84 0.00 -8.34
N LEU A 84 7.02 -0.05 -9.67
CA LEU A 84 8.11 0.65 -10.34
C LEU A 84 8.00 2.18 -10.19
N GLN A 85 6.79 2.73 -10.29
CA GLN A 85 6.55 4.17 -10.10
C GLN A 85 6.50 4.59 -8.64
N ALA A 86 6.20 3.67 -7.72
CA ALA A 86 6.13 3.97 -6.29
C ALA A 86 7.48 4.40 -5.71
N HIS A 87 8.59 3.98 -6.32
CA HIS A 87 9.95 4.36 -5.91
C HIS A 87 10.44 5.68 -6.53
N ALA A 88 9.70 6.28 -7.47
CA ALA A 88 10.13 7.52 -8.10
C ALA A 88 10.02 8.70 -7.11
N PRO A 89 11.04 9.59 -7.03
CA PRO A 89 11.13 10.60 -5.98
C PRO A 89 10.03 11.68 -6.07
N GLU A 90 9.47 11.92 -7.24
CA GLU A 90 8.38 12.87 -7.49
C GLU A 90 6.98 12.28 -7.25
N THR A 91 6.89 10.97 -6.95
CA THR A 91 5.62 10.29 -6.76
C THR A 91 5.07 10.50 -5.36
N ARG A 92 3.83 10.96 -5.31
CA ARG A 92 2.98 11.01 -4.11
C ARG A 92 2.18 9.72 -3.98
N HIS A 93 2.07 9.20 -2.77
CA HIS A 93 1.32 7.98 -2.47
C HIS A 93 -0.01 8.34 -1.81
N LEU A 94 -1.12 7.77 -2.30
CA LEU A 94 -2.46 8.15 -1.85
C LEU A 94 -3.32 6.91 -1.60
N CYS A 95 -4.03 6.90 -0.46
CA CYS A 95 -4.95 5.83 -0.12
C CYS A 95 -6.42 6.21 -0.37
N GLY A 96 -7.14 5.36 -1.10
CA GLY A 96 -8.56 5.50 -1.37
C GLY A 96 -8.92 6.70 -2.26
N ALA A 97 -10.16 6.68 -2.77
CA ALA A 97 -10.67 7.73 -3.66
C ALA A 97 -10.72 9.11 -2.99
N THR A 98 -11.04 9.18 -1.69
CA THR A 98 -11.19 10.46 -0.97
C THR A 98 -9.87 11.22 -0.85
N CYS A 99 -8.75 10.55 -0.57
CA CYS A 99 -7.45 11.22 -0.48
C CYS A 99 -7.00 11.69 -1.86
N VAL A 100 -7.21 10.87 -2.89
CA VAL A 100 -6.94 11.24 -4.29
C VAL A 100 -7.72 12.50 -4.68
N GLN A 101 -9.04 12.51 -4.46
CA GLN A 101 -9.87 13.66 -4.79
C GLN A 101 -9.46 14.92 -4.02
N THR A 102 -9.09 14.76 -2.75
CA THR A 102 -8.61 15.87 -1.91
C THR A 102 -7.35 16.50 -2.50
N LEU A 103 -6.38 15.68 -2.92
CA LEU A 103 -5.14 16.18 -3.49
C LEU A 103 -5.36 16.80 -4.88
N LEU A 104 -6.20 16.18 -5.71
CA LEU A 104 -6.60 16.73 -7.01
C LEU A 104 -7.27 18.10 -6.86
N ASN A 105 -8.21 18.24 -5.90
CA ASN A 105 -8.87 19.51 -5.62
C ASN A 105 -7.89 20.59 -5.17
N ARG A 106 -6.89 20.23 -4.33
CA ARG A 106 -5.83 21.15 -3.90
C ARG A 106 -4.98 21.61 -5.09
N TRP A 107 -4.66 20.70 -6.01
CA TRP A 107 -3.89 21.04 -7.21
C TRP A 107 -4.67 21.99 -8.12
N MET A 108 -5.94 21.68 -8.43
CA MET A 108 -6.79 22.55 -9.26
C MET A 108 -7.03 23.92 -8.63
N SER A 109 -7.03 24.01 -7.30
CA SER A 109 -7.23 25.29 -6.59
C SER A 109 -5.93 26.09 -6.42
N GLY A 110 -4.77 25.46 -6.61
CA GLY A 110 -3.45 25.97 -6.23
C GLY A 110 -2.57 26.49 -7.38
N THR A 111 -3.00 26.43 -8.64
CA THR A 111 -2.23 26.89 -9.81
C THR A 111 -2.30 28.42 -10.02
N LYS A 112 -2.04 29.19 -8.95
CA LYS A 112 -1.79 30.63 -9.03
C LYS A 112 -0.39 30.99 -8.54
N THR A 113 0.63 30.54 -9.26
CA THR A 113 1.97 31.18 -9.24
C THR A 113 2.81 30.68 -10.41
N ALA A 114 2.46 31.14 -11.61
CA ALA A 114 3.47 31.40 -12.62
C ALA A 114 4.13 32.76 -12.27
N THR A 115 5.43 32.87 -12.55
CA THR A 115 6.26 34.09 -12.50
C THR A 115 6.91 34.45 -11.16
N ARG A 116 8.19 34.09 -11.02
CA ARG A 116 9.23 35.03 -10.58
C ARG A 116 10.49 34.84 -11.40
#